data_AF-A0AA88UJE3-F1
#
_entry.id   AF-A0AA88UJE3-F1
#
_cell.length_a   1.000
_cell.length_b   1.000
_cell.length_c   1.000
_cell.angle_alpha   90.00
_cell.angle_beta   90.00
_cell.angle_gamma   90.00
#
_symmetry.space_group_name_H-M   'P 1'
#
loop_
_entity.id
_entity.type
_entity.pdbx_description
1 polymer ?
#
loop_
_entity_poly.entity_id
_entity_poly.type
_entity_poly.pdbx_seq_one_letter_code
_entity_poly.pdbx_strand_id
1 'polypeptide(L)'
;MSLKIWVKESLPSAVIQVLDKNLLRRDGKNSLAEVDCVLSILKLALDCAAESPEQRINMTDVLATLKKIKELEHIVLERKSISY
;
A
#
# COMPACT_ATOMS: atom_id res chain seq x y z
N MET A 1 4.65 4.74 -22.34
CA MET A 1 4.41 4.01 -21.07
C MET A 1 4.97 4.83 -19.93
N SER A 2 4.18 5.14 -18.89
CA SER A 2 4.67 5.80 -17.67
C SER A 2 4.65 4.81 -16.51
N LEU A 3 5.53 5.00 -15.51
CA LEU A 3 5.55 4.18 -14.31
C LEU A 3 4.18 4.13 -13.63
N LYS A 4 3.45 5.26 -13.62
CA LYS A 4 2.09 5.36 -13.08
C LYS A 4 1.10 4.40 -13.75
N ILE A 5 1.10 4.35 -15.09
CA ILE A 5 0.23 3.44 -15.85
C ILE A 5 0.58 1.99 -15.54
N TRP A 6 1.88 1.66 -15.53
CA TRP A 6 2.34 0.32 -15.22
C TRP A 6 1.92 -0.12 -13.80
N VAL A 7 2.09 0.75 -12.79
CA VAL A 7 1.65 0.46 -11.42
C VAL A 7 0.13 0.24 -11.37
N LYS A 8 -0.66 1.12 -12.01
CA LYS A 8 -2.12 1.00 -12.05
C LYS A 8 -2.59 -0.32 -12.67
N GLU A 9 -1.96 -0.75 -13.77
CA GLU A 9 -2.31 -1.98 -14.49
C GLU A 9 -1.76 -3.25 -13.81
N SER A 10 -0.70 -3.13 -13.02
CA SER A 10 -0.03 -4.25 -12.35
C SER A 10 -0.58 -4.59 -10.97
N LEU A 11 -1.47 -3.75 -10.42
CA LEU A 11 -2.09 -3.97 -9.12
C LEU A 11 -3.18 -5.07 -9.19
N PRO A 12 -3.28 -5.96 -8.18
CA PRO A 12 -2.40 -6.07 -7.01
C PRO A 12 -1.20 -7.02 -7.22
N SER A 13 -1.27 -7.94 -8.19
CA SER A 13 -0.43 -9.14 -8.20
C SER A 13 0.95 -8.96 -8.84
N ALA A 14 1.06 -8.25 -9.96
CA ALA A 14 2.33 -8.08 -10.67
C ALA A 14 3.26 -7.08 -9.96
N VAL A 15 2.70 -6.08 -9.26
CA VAL A 15 3.52 -5.10 -8.54
C VAL A 15 4.27 -5.72 -7.36
N ILE A 16 3.70 -6.75 -6.71
CA ILE A 16 4.31 -7.44 -5.56
C ILE A 16 5.62 -8.13 -5.98
N GLN A 17 5.68 -8.63 -7.21
CA GLN A 17 6.84 -9.38 -7.71
C GLN A 17 8.09 -8.51 -7.89
N VAL A 18 7.93 -7.19 -8.00
CA VAL A 18 9.02 -6.25 -8.20
C VAL A 18 9.27 -5.35 -6.98
N LEU A 19 8.54 -5.57 -5.88
CA LEU A 19 8.79 -4.82 -4.65
C LEU A 19 10.21 -5.10 -4.15
N ASP A 20 10.86 -4.05 -3.66
CA ASP A 20 12.16 -4.20 -3.02
C ASP A 20 12.01 -5.12 -1.81
N LYS A 21 12.84 -6.16 -1.74
CA LYS A 21 12.88 -7.15 -0.66
C LYS A 21 13.14 -6.54 0.72
N ASN A 22 13.62 -5.29 0.80
CA ASN A 22 13.83 -4.55 2.04
C ASN A 22 12.56 -3.83 2.52
N LEU A 23 11.53 -3.67 1.68
CA LEU A 23 10.21 -3.15 2.06
C LEU A 23 9.34 -4.22 2.74
N LEU A 24 9.68 -5.48 2.55
CA LEU A 24 8.99 -6.64 3.12
C LEU A 24 9.96 -7.42 4.01
N ARG A 25 9.45 -8.44 4.73
CA ARG A 25 10.30 -9.21 5.64
C ARG A 25 11.34 -9.99 4.85
N ARG A 26 12.59 -9.87 5.28
CA ARG A 26 13.76 -10.52 4.67
C ARG A 26 13.66 -12.05 4.65
N ASP A 27 12.87 -12.65 5.54
CA ASP A 27 12.67 -14.09 5.65
C ASP A 27 11.70 -14.66 4.60
N GLY A 28 11.17 -13.81 3.70
CA GLY A 28 10.23 -14.22 2.65
C GLY A 28 8.83 -14.60 3.16
N LYS A 29 8.60 -14.48 4.48
CA LYS A 29 7.31 -14.74 5.12
C LYS A 29 6.56 -13.43 5.31
N ASN A 30 6.25 -12.80 4.18
CA ASN A 30 5.48 -11.57 4.18
C ASN A 30 4.08 -11.87 4.69
N SER A 31 3.63 -11.11 5.67
CA SER A 31 2.26 -11.18 6.11
C SER A 31 1.34 -10.58 5.05
N LEU A 32 0.11 -11.10 4.96
CA LEU A 32 -0.93 -10.52 4.11
C LEU A 32 -1.10 -9.01 4.37
N ALA A 33 -0.90 -8.58 5.62
CA ALA A 33 -1.00 -7.19 6.00
C ALA A 33 0.14 -6.29 5.51
N GLU A 34 1.38 -6.78 5.43
CA GLU A 34 2.48 -6.01 4.85
C GLU A 34 2.25 -5.80 3.35
N VAL A 35 1.77 -6.85 2.67
CA VAL A 35 1.37 -6.76 1.26
C VAL A 35 0.22 -5.78 1.09
N ASP A 36 -0.85 -5.91 1.89
CA ASP A 36 -2.01 -5.02 1.84
C ASP A 36 -1.66 -3.57 2.17
N CYS A 37 -0.71 -3.34 3.09
CA CYS A 37 -0.18 -2.02 3.41
C CYS A 37 0.49 -1.38 2.19
N VAL A 38 1.43 -2.10 1.55
CA VAL A 38 2.13 -1.60 0.36
C VAL A 38 1.15 -1.35 -0.79
N LEU A 39 0.19 -2.26 -1.02
CA LEU A 39 -0.85 -2.07 -2.04
C LEU A 39 -1.70 -0.82 -1.77
N SER A 40 -2.04 -0.57 -0.50
CA SER A 40 -2.83 0.61 -0.10
C SER A 40 -2.04 1.90 -0.27
N ILE A 41 -0.73 1.90 0.04
CA ILE A 41 0.17 3.04 -0.21
C ILE A 41 0.29 3.32 -1.70
N LEU A 42 0.47 2.30 -2.54
CA LEU A 42 0.58 2.47 -3.98
C LEU A 42 -0.71 3.04 -4.59
N LYS A 43 -1.88 2.58 -4.14
CA LYS A 43 -3.17 3.16 -4.54
C LYS A 43 -3.26 4.64 -4.18
N LEU A 44 -2.94 4.99 -2.93
CA LEU A 44 -2.93 6.38 -2.49
C LEU A 44 -1.92 7.23 -3.28
N ALA A 45 -0.75 6.69 -3.61
CA ALA A 45 0.24 7.37 -4.43
C ALA A 45 -0.26 7.63 -5.86
N LEU A 46 -1.04 6.72 -6.45
CA LEU A 46 -1.68 6.93 -7.76
C LEU A 46 -2.68 8.10 -7.70
N ASP A 47 -3.48 8.17 -6.63
CA ASP A 47 -4.46 9.24 -6.43
C ASP A 47 -3.78 10.60 -6.22
N CYS A 48 -2.67 10.63 -5.47
CA CYS A 48 -1.84 11.83 -5.33
C CYS A 48 -1.18 12.26 -6.65
N ALA A 49 -0.86 11.30 -7.52
CA ALA A 49 -0.18 11.51 -8.80
C ALA A 49 -1.15 11.62 -10.00
N ALA A 50 -2.43 11.98 -9.77
CA ALA A 50 -3.35 12.27 -10.85
C ALA A 50 -2.84 13.43 -11.72
N GLU A 51 -3.04 13.34 -13.05
CA GLU A 51 -2.51 14.35 -13.99
C GLU A 51 -3.16 15.71 -13.75
N SER A 52 -4.50 15.73 -13.71
CA SER A 52 -5.29 16.92 -13.43
C SER A 52 -5.22 17.25 -11.93
N PRO A 53 -4.94 18.52 -11.57
CA PRO A 53 -4.97 18.98 -10.18
C PRO A 53 -6.30 18.69 -9.48
N GLU A 54 -7.41 18.80 -10.21
CA GLU A 54 -8.78 18.60 -9.70
C GLU A 54 -9.07 17.13 -9.36
N GLN A 55 -8.34 16.20 -9.98
CA GLN A 55 -8.44 14.77 -9.71
C GLN A 55 -7.52 14.29 -8.59
N ARG A 56 -6.59 15.14 -8.12
CA ARG A 56 -5.71 14.77 -7.01
C ARG A 56 -6.50 14.79 -5.71
N ILE A 57 -6.31 13.75 -4.93
CA ILE A 57 -6.84 13.69 -3.56
C ILE A 57 -6.26 14.85 -2.72
N ASN A 58 -7.08 15.43 -1.84
CA ASN A 58 -6.63 16.52 -0.97
C ASN A 58 -5.77 15.98 0.20
N MET A 59 -4.93 16.84 0.78
CA MET A 59 -3.99 16.42 1.83
C MET A 59 -4.67 15.97 3.13
N THR A 60 -5.89 16.42 3.41
CA THR A 60 -6.66 15.98 4.59
C THR A 60 -7.04 14.51 4.43
N ASP A 61 -7.52 14.13 3.25
CA ASP A 61 -7.91 12.76 2.93
C ASP A 61 -6.69 11.84 2.79
N VAL A 62 -5.56 12.36 2.27
CA VAL A 62 -4.26 11.65 2.31
C VAL A 62 -3.88 11.31 3.75
N LEU A 63 -3.92 12.28 4.66
CA LEU A 63 -3.58 12.08 6.06
C LEU A 63 -4.52 11.07 6.73
N ALA A 64 -5.83 11.17 6.48
CA ALA A 64 -6.81 10.22 6.99
C ALA A 64 -6.54 8.79 6.49
N THR A 65 -6.23 8.64 5.20
CA THR A 65 -5.92 7.34 4.59
C THR A 65 -4.64 6.74 5.16
N LEU A 66 -3.58 7.55 5.33
CA LEU A 66 -2.32 7.10 5.93
C LEU A 66 -2.50 6.65 7.39
N LYS A 67 -3.32 7.37 8.18
CA LYS A 67 -3.64 6.95 9.55
C LYS A 67 -4.36 5.59 9.56
N LYS A 68 -5.31 5.39 8.66
CA LYS A 68 -6.01 4.11 8.51
C LYS A 68 -5.07 2.97 8.10
N ILE A 69 -4.14 3.22 7.17
CA ILE A 69 -3.13 2.22 6.77
C ILE A 69 -2.27 1.82 7.98
N LYS A 70 -1.82 2.80 8.78
CA LYS A 70 -1.05 2.57 10.00
C LYS A 70 -1.84 1.82 11.09
N GLU A 71 -3.12 2.11 11.25
CA GLU A 71 -3.99 1.41 12.21
C GLU A 71 -4.29 -0.04 11.79
N LEU A 72 -4.40 -0.31 10.49
CA LEU A 72 -4.55 -1.68 9.96
C LEU A 72 -3.33 -2.56 10.29
N GLU A 73 -2.13 -2.00 10.33
CA GLU A 73 -0.94 -2.72 10.82
C GLU A 73 -1.10 -3.13 12.29
N HIS A 74 -1.65 -2.25 13.14
CA HIS A 74 -1.86 -2.53 14.56
C HIS A 74 -2.93 -3.61 14.80
N ILE A 75 -4.04 -3.55 14.06
CA ILE A 75 -5.14 -4.53 14.16
C ILE A 75 -4.69 -5.93 13.71
N VAL A 76 -3.85 -6.03 12.68
CA VAL A 76 -3.33 -7.34 12.24
C VAL A 76 -2.37 -7.94 13.26
N LEU A 77 -1.52 -7.11 13.87
CA LEU A 77 -0.60 -7.57 14.92
C LEU A 77 -1.38 -8.09 16.14
N GLU A 78 -2.45 -7.41 16.55
CA GLU A 78 -3.31 -7.87 17.65
C GLU A 78 -4.05 -9.18 17.32
N ARG A 79 -4.57 -9.34 16.10
CA ARG A 79 -5.25 -10.59 15.70
C ARG A 79 -4.31 -11.80 15.66
N LYS A 80 -3.02 -11.60 15.32
CA LYS A 80 -2.01 -12.68 15.39
C LYS A 80 -1.72 -13.11 16.82
N SER A 81 -1.77 -12.20 17.80
CA SER A 81 -1.54 -12.54 19.22
C SER A 81 -2.67 -13.34 19.86
N ILE A 82 -3.86 -13.36 19.27
CA ILE A 82 -5.03 -14.13 19.77
C ILE A 82 -5.10 -15.53 19.15
N SER A 83 -4.40 -15.77 18.03
CA SER A 83 -4.46 -17.06 17.31
C SER A 83 -3.35 -18.05 17.70
N TYR A 84 -2.57 -17.77 18.75
CA TYR A 84 -1.58 -18.67 19.34
C TYR A 84 -1.94 -19.00 20.79
#